data_AF-A0A944TTZ1-F1
#
_entry.id   AF-A0A944TTZ1-F1
#
_cell.length_a   1.000
_cell.length_b   1.000
_cell.length_c   1.000
_cell.angle_alpha   90.00
_cell.angle_beta   90.00
_cell.angle_gamma   90.00
#
_symmetry.space_group_name_H-M   'P 1'
#
loop_
_entity.id
_entity.type
_entity.pdbx_description
1 polymer ?
#
loop_
_entity_poly.entity_id
_entity_poly.type
_entity_poly.pdbx_seq_one_letter_code
_entity_poly.pdbx_strand_id
1 'polypeptide(L)'
;MSALPITLVIPFYNEALALPSFLSQMEEQFLKLEEVLFVDSGSNDGGAELINNFRNSHKSKLNIKVLKVDSKDKNGKEKIALPGESRNI
;
A
#
# COMPACT_ATOMS: atom_id res chain seq x y z
N MET A 1 8.07 6.20 28.10
CA MET A 1 8.77 6.40 26.83
C MET A 1 7.72 6.34 25.72
N SER A 2 7.60 7.36 24.88
CA SER A 2 6.77 7.22 23.68
C SER A 2 7.56 6.34 22.70
N ALA A 3 6.92 5.32 22.14
CA ALA A 3 7.51 4.59 21.03
C ALA A 3 7.64 5.55 19.84
N LEU A 4 8.69 5.37 19.04
CA LEU A 4 8.82 6.11 17.78
C LEU A 4 7.70 5.64 16.84
N PRO A 5 6.95 6.56 16.21
CA PRO A 5 5.94 6.18 15.23
C PRO A 5 6.62 5.59 13.99
N ILE A 6 6.11 4.46 13.52
CA ILE A 6 6.66 3.73 12.37
C ILE A 6 5.56 3.57 11.33
N THR A 7 5.87 3.99 10.11
CA THR A 7 5.06 3.74 8.92
C THR A 7 5.73 2.67 8.06
N LEU A 8 5.02 1.59 7.76
CA LEU A 8 5.48 0.55 6.84
C LEU A 8 4.96 0.84 5.42
N VAL A 9 5.87 0.99 4.45
CA VAL A 9 5.50 1.22 3.04
C VAL A 9 5.74 -0.06 2.24
N ILE A 10 4.70 -0.55 1.56
CA ILE A 10 4.70 -1.84 0.87
C ILE A 10 4.31 -1.64 -0.60
N PRO A 11 5.27 -1.61 -1.53
CA PRO A 11 4.95 -1.70 -2.94
C PRO A 11 4.44 -3.10 -3.28
N PHE A 12 3.43 -3.19 -4.14
CA PHE A 12 2.95 -4.47 -4.66
C PHE A 12 2.51 -4.33 -6.12
N TYR A 13 2.71 -5.42 -6.87
CA TYR A 13 2.24 -5.58 -8.24
C TYR A 13 1.99 -7.05 -8.51
N ASN A 14 0.73 -7.43 -8.73
CA ASN A 14 0.33 -8.79 -9.02
C ASN A 14 0.79 -9.85 -7.98
N GLU A 15 0.60 -9.52 -6.70
CA GLU A 15 1.01 -10.35 -5.56
C GLU A 15 -0.17 -11.06 -4.86
N ALA A 16 -1.31 -11.27 -5.51
CA ALA A 16 -2.51 -11.84 -4.90
C ALA A 16 -2.29 -13.22 -4.27
N LEU A 17 -1.33 -14.00 -4.77
CA LEU A 17 -0.97 -15.31 -4.20
C LEU A 17 -0.17 -15.19 -2.90
N ALA A 18 0.71 -14.18 -2.78
CA ALA A 18 1.58 -14.00 -1.62
C ALA A 18 0.93 -13.13 -0.53
N LEU A 19 0.07 -12.19 -0.92
CA LEU A 19 -0.58 -11.23 -0.03
C LEU A 19 -1.28 -11.88 1.18
N PRO A 20 -2.05 -12.97 1.05
CA PRO A 20 -2.72 -13.58 2.21
C PRO A 20 -1.73 -14.01 3.32
N SER A 21 -0.62 -14.65 2.94
CA SER A 21 0.40 -15.08 3.91
C SER A 21 1.18 -13.90 4.48
N PHE A 22 1.46 -12.88 3.66
CA PHE A 22 2.09 -11.65 4.12
C PHE A 22 1.21 -10.92 5.15
N LEU A 23 -0.08 -10.76 4.85
CA LEU A 23 -1.04 -10.06 5.71
C LEU A 23 -1.22 -10.79 7.06
N SER A 24 -1.26 -12.13 7.07
CA SER A 24 -1.34 -12.88 8.32
C SER A 24 -0.08 -12.71 9.17
N GLN A 25 1.10 -12.74 8.56
CA GLN A 25 2.37 -12.51 9.28
C GLN A 25 2.51 -11.06 9.78
N MET A 26 1.91 -10.10 9.09
CA MET A 26 1.91 -8.70 9.50
C MET A 26 1.10 -8.48 10.79
N GLU A 27 0.02 -9.24 11.00
CA GLU A 27 -0.78 -9.21 12.25
C GLU A 27 -0.02 -9.75 13.46
N GLU A 28 0.93 -10.66 13.24
CA GLU A 28 1.72 -11.32 14.28
C GLU A 28 2.95 -10.50 14.72
N GLN A 29 3.20 -9.35 14.09
CA GLN A 29 4.37 -8.53 14.43
C GLN A 29 4.26 -7.97 15.85
N PHE A 30 5.34 -8.13 16.62
CA PHE A 30 5.44 -7.56 17.98
C PHE A 30 5.50 -6.02 17.96
N LEU A 31 6.03 -5.45 16.88
CA LEU A 31 6.18 -4.01 16.72
C LEU A 31 4.84 -3.36 16.37
N LYS A 32 4.43 -2.35 17.16
CA LYS A 32 3.24 -1.55 16.85
C LYS A 32 3.55 -0.55 15.74
N LEU A 33 2.87 -0.71 14.61
CA LEU A 33 2.90 0.23 13.50
C LEU A 33 1.85 1.32 13.73
N GLU A 34 2.19 2.57 13.42
CA GLU A 34 1.24 3.68 13.42
C GLU A 34 0.41 3.66 12.12
N GLU A 35 1.07 3.30 11.01
CA GLU A 35 0.47 3.31 9.68
C GLU A 35 1.09 2.24 8.77
N VAL A 36 0.27 1.74 7.84
CA VAL A 36 0.73 0.93 6.71
C VAL A 36 0.26 1.57 5.41
N LEU A 37 1.18 1.76 4.48
CA LEU A 37 0.95 2.36 3.17
C LEU A 37 1.23 1.34 2.07
N PHE A 38 0.17 0.77 1.50
CA PHE A 38 0.30 -0.07 0.32
C PHE A 38 0.37 0.78 -0.94
N VAL A 39 1.30 0.47 -1.84
CA VAL A 39 1.50 1.18 -3.11
C VAL A 39 1.27 0.21 -4.26
N ASP A 40 0.09 0.28 -4.85
CA ASP A 40 -0.33 -0.52 -6.01
C ASP A 40 0.28 0.04 -7.28
N SER A 41 1.10 -0.75 -7.98
CA SER A 41 1.74 -0.36 -9.25
C SER A 41 0.92 -0.77 -10.49
N GLY A 42 -0.41 -0.88 -10.35
CA GLY A 42 -1.32 -1.22 -11.44
C GLY A 42 -1.70 -2.70 -11.51
N SER A 43 -1.86 -3.35 -10.35
CA SER A 43 -2.21 -4.77 -10.24
C SER A 43 -3.56 -5.07 -10.88
N ASN A 44 -3.68 -6.25 -11.49
CA ASN A 44 -4.90 -6.72 -12.15
C ASN A 44 -5.31 -8.15 -11.74
N ASP A 45 -4.73 -8.65 -10.65
CA ASP A 45 -4.86 -10.03 -10.17
C ASP A 45 -5.74 -10.16 -8.92
N GLY A 46 -6.41 -9.08 -8.50
CA GLY A 46 -7.22 -9.05 -7.28
C GLY A 46 -6.47 -8.66 -6.00
N GLY A 47 -5.14 -8.41 -6.05
CA GLY A 47 -4.37 -8.02 -4.86
C GLY A 47 -4.87 -6.76 -4.16
N ALA A 48 -5.33 -5.76 -4.93
CA ALA A 48 -5.92 -4.54 -4.38
C ALA A 48 -7.22 -4.79 -3.61
N GLU A 49 -8.02 -5.78 -4.02
CA GLU A 49 -9.24 -6.17 -3.30
C GLU A 49 -8.90 -6.83 -1.96
N LEU A 50 -7.91 -7.74 -1.96
CA LEU A 50 -7.42 -8.38 -0.74
C LEU A 50 -6.96 -7.36 0.31
N ILE A 51 -6.17 -6.36 -0.11
CA ILE A 51 -5.70 -5.29 0.79
C ILE A 51 -6.85 -4.43 1.30
N ASN A 52 -7.84 -4.11 0.45
CA ASN A 52 -9.02 -3.35 0.88
C ASN A 52 -9.87 -4.12 1.89
N ASN A 53 -10.06 -5.42 1.68
CA ASN A 53 -10.75 -6.29 2.62
C ASN A 53 -10.01 -6.35 3.97
N PHE A 54 -8.69 -6.53 3.93
CA PHE A 54 -7.85 -6.51 5.12
C PHE A 54 -7.95 -5.18 5.88
N ARG A 55 -7.84 -4.06 5.16
CA ARG A 55 -8.03 -2.70 5.71
C ARG A 55 -9.36 -2.56 6.41
N ASN A 56 -10.46 -3.01 5.80
CA ASN A 56 -11.79 -2.89 6.36
C ASN A 56 -11.95 -3.70 7.65
N SER A 57 -11.39 -4.90 7.70
CA SER A 57 -11.40 -5.77 8.88
C SER A 57 -10.55 -5.23 10.04
N HIS A 58 -9.60 -4.33 9.77
CA HIS A 58 -8.60 -3.85 10.74
C HIS A 58 -8.65 -2.35 11.05
N LYS A 59 -9.69 -1.63 10.62
CA LYS A 59 -9.81 -0.17 10.79
C LYS A 59 -9.64 0.33 12.22
N SER A 60 -10.02 -0.46 13.22
CA SER A 60 -9.92 -0.07 14.64
C SER A 60 -8.54 -0.30 15.25
N LYS A 61 -7.65 -1.04 14.57
CA LYS A 61 -6.33 -1.44 15.09
C LYS A 61 -5.18 -0.76 14.35
N LEU A 62 -5.34 -0.51 13.05
CA LEU A 62 -4.25 -0.05 12.20
C LEU A 62 -4.75 0.95 11.15
N ASN A 63 -4.04 2.06 11.00
CA ASN A 63 -4.29 3.01 9.92
C ASN A 63 -3.66 2.47 8.63
N ILE A 64 -4.51 1.92 7.75
CA ILE A 64 -4.06 1.36 6.47
C ILE A 64 -4.52 2.28 5.34
N LYS A 65 -3.56 2.69 4.51
CA LYS A 65 -3.76 3.49 3.29
C LYS A 65 -3.32 2.70 2.07
N VAL A 66 -3.97 2.99 0.95
CA VAL A 66 -3.65 2.40 -0.36
C VAL A 66 -3.46 3.55 -1.34
N LEU A 67 -2.30 3.61 -1.96
CA LEU A 67 -1.98 4.51 -3.07
C LEU A 67 -1.93 3.70 -4.35
N LYS A 68 -2.54 4.22 -5.41
CA LYS A 68 -2.45 3.64 -6.74
C LYS A 68 -1.53 4.51 -7.59
N VAL A 69 -0.51 3.91 -8.17
CA VAL A 69 0.41 4.55 -9.10
C VAL A 69 -0.03 4.16 -10.50
N ASP A 70 -0.63 5.09 -11.23
CA ASP A 70 -0.90 4.90 -12.65
C ASP A 70 0.38 5.15 -13.45
N SER A 71 0.87 4.14 -14.18
CA SER A 71 2.01 4.27 -15.10
C SER A 71 1.70 5.07 -16.36
N LYS A 72 0.52 5.71 -16.48
CA LYS A 72 0.17 6.49 -17.67
C LYS A 72 -0.50 7.80 -17.27
N ASP A 73 0.09 8.90 -17.68
CA ASP A 73 -0.65 10.16 -17.76
C ASP A 73 -1.78 10.07 -18.82
N LYS A 74 -2.63 11.10 -18.90
CA LYS A 74 -3.74 11.20 -19.88
C LYS A 74 -3.28 11.10 -21.35
N ASN A 75 -1.97 11.10 -21.58
CA ASN A 75 -1.30 11.09 -22.88
C ASN A 75 -0.43 9.82 -23.07
N GLY A 76 -0.51 8.83 -22.17
CA GLY A 76 0.17 7.54 -22.30
C GLY A 76 1.66 7.52 -21.93
N LYS A 77 2.20 8.56 -21.27
CA LYS A 77 3.61 8.61 -20.83
C LYS A 77 3.77 8.19 -19.37
N GLU A 78 4.81 7.42 -19.07
CA GLU A 78 5.16 6.97 -17.72
C GLU A 78 5.52 8.16 -16.82
N LYS A 79 4.82 8.30 -15.70
CA LYS A 79 5.18 9.23 -14.63
C LYS A 79 5.24 8.47 -13.30
N ILE A 80 6.43 8.38 -12.71
CA ILE A 80 6.56 8.19 -11.27
C ILE A 80 6.37 9.58 -10.66
N ALA A 81 5.20 9.86 -10.08
CA ALA A 81 4.91 11.14 -9.44
C ALA A 81 4.76 10.95 -7.93
N LEU A 82 5.59 11.63 -7.15
CA LEU A 82 5.32 11.87 -5.73
C LEU A 82 4.16 12.88 -5.60
N PRO A 83 3.37 12.84 -4.50
CA PRO A 83 2.24 13.73 -4.32
C PRO A 83 2.71 15.19 -4.30
N GLY A 84 2.38 15.97 -5.32
CA GLY A 84 2.52 17.43 -5.31
C GLY A 84 3.45 18.08 -6.33
N GLU A 85 4.26 17.35 -7.11
CA GLU A 85 5.13 17.99 -8.11
C GLU A 85 4.95 17.46 -9.54
N SER A 86 4.59 18.38 -10.44
CA SER A 86 4.61 18.17 -11.89
C SER A 86 5.78 18.95 -12.49
N ARG A 87 6.83 18.27 -12.94
CA ARG A 87 7.81 18.87 -13.87
C ARG A 87 7.36 18.68 -15.32
N ASN A 88 7.47 19.78 -16.07
CA ASN A 88 7.30 19.89 -17.52
C ASN A 88 8.51 19.26 -18.22
N ILE A 89 8.30 18.17 -18.96
CA ILE A 89 9.03 17.86 -20.21
C ILE A 89 8.13 17.03 -21.12
#